data_AF-A0A7V4HR55-F1
#
_entry.id   AF-A0A7V4HR55-F1
#
_cell.length_a   1.000
_cell.length_b   1.000
_cell.length_c   1.000
_cell.angle_alpha   90.00
_cell.angle_beta   90.00
_cell.angle_gamma   90.00
#
_symmetry.space_group_name_H-M   'P 1'
#
loop_
_entity.id
_entity.type
_entity.pdbx_description
1 polymer ?
#
loop_
_entity_poly.entity_id
_entity_poly.type
_entity_poly.pdbx_seq_one_letter_code
_entity_poly.pdbx_strand_id
1 'polypeptide(L)'
;MRRVWLSVLMVAGMCVGALGDGSPRPILYSTDLFHPHADPDDHYDLACLFAMPEFEIKGIILDLGAEQAKGCGRPAVEQMMRITGRKAPVAIGLSEKLSSRADKALDQPAAFQGAVALILSVLRDSPEKVVLFTTGSCRDVAAALNREPELLKAKVQAVYFNIGRGPNEPQEECNVDYDPHAYLRLFESGLPIFWCPCFGKDRFETLYEVDQTAVVGRCAPVVQNYFVYCLTKSQADPIAFLTSGPHPLPTGPRAMWCTAPMVHAAGRKIYERGPNDFVALPPSVARQRGLSAKEVEAFGFVPMRASVEGGEPPAAPSLPKVSAGQLAAVYGGCEKDRVGTAKAEPDGQRDCCVRVVGVPRDKKIKNVVITGPRAGRWEYLPTDRWWRIAFDHGETLDCYFQFWAAGEHRVEVAYHDGSSQSASFLVPPRDTTRLRVALDPPQPNGFVFRYADARYKPIMASCLKNLLAELGR
;
A
#
# COMPACT_ATOMS: atom_id res chain seq x y z
N MET A 1 38.29 -24.71 19.47
CA MET A 1 37.14 -24.73 18.53
C MET A 1 36.68 -23.30 18.30
N ARG A 2 37.23 -22.64 17.28
CA ARG A 2 36.87 -21.29 16.82
C ARG A 2 36.86 -21.37 15.29
N ARG A 3 35.68 -21.38 14.66
CA ARG A 3 35.44 -21.19 13.22
C ARG A 3 33.97 -21.45 12.88
N VAL A 4 33.06 -20.50 13.14
CA VAL A 4 31.77 -20.32 12.42
C VAL A 4 31.21 -18.91 12.75
N TRP A 5 31.88 -17.81 12.35
CA TRP A 5 31.34 -16.45 12.59
C TRP A 5 31.69 -15.46 11.47
N LEU A 6 31.70 -15.92 10.21
CA LEU A 6 32.04 -15.08 9.05
C LEU A 6 31.02 -15.12 7.90
N SER A 7 29.92 -15.87 8.02
CA SER A 7 29.08 -16.18 6.85
C SER A 7 27.84 -15.30 6.68
N VAL A 8 27.41 -14.51 7.67
CA VAL A 8 26.12 -13.78 7.58
C VAL A 8 26.27 -12.31 7.20
N LEU A 9 27.37 -11.64 7.59
CA LEU A 9 27.63 -10.23 7.23
C LEU A 9 27.94 -10.02 5.73
N MET A 10 28.31 -11.06 4.98
CA MET A 10 28.51 -10.96 3.52
C MET A 10 27.21 -11.01 2.69
N VAL A 11 26.09 -11.50 3.25
CA VAL A 11 24.86 -11.71 2.45
C VAL A 11 24.14 -10.38 2.15
N ALA A 12 24.17 -9.41 3.09
CA ALA A 12 23.52 -8.12 2.89
C ALA A 12 24.19 -7.25 1.80
N GLY A 13 25.52 -7.30 1.70
CA GLY A 13 26.26 -6.58 0.65
C GLY A 13 26.15 -7.21 -0.74
N MET A 14 25.87 -8.53 -0.82
CA MET A 14 25.85 -9.27 -2.08
C MET A 14 24.48 -9.30 -2.79
N CYS A 15 23.35 -9.14 -2.07
CA CYS A 15 22.03 -9.31 -2.71
C CYS A 15 21.66 -8.21 -3.73
N VAL A 16 22.22 -7.00 -3.62
CA VAL A 16 22.03 -5.92 -4.60
C VAL A 16 23.36 -5.41 -5.20
N GLY A 17 24.48 -5.58 -4.48
CA GLY A 17 25.80 -5.09 -4.89
C GLY A 17 26.53 -5.92 -5.95
N ALA A 18 26.04 -7.12 -6.30
CA ALA A 18 26.72 -8.03 -7.22
C ALA A 18 26.30 -7.92 -8.69
N LEU A 19 25.30 -7.10 -9.03
CA LEU A 19 24.99 -6.82 -10.43
C LEU A 19 25.83 -5.63 -10.90
N GLY A 20 26.74 -5.90 -11.83
CA GLY A 20 27.56 -4.88 -12.47
C GLY A 20 26.70 -3.76 -13.04
N ASP A 21 27.20 -2.53 -12.92
CA ASP A 21 26.60 -1.33 -13.48
C ASP A 21 26.20 -1.55 -14.95
N GLY A 22 24.92 -1.33 -15.28
CA GLY A 22 24.37 -1.54 -16.62
C GLY A 22 23.87 -2.95 -16.98
N SER A 23 23.93 -3.93 -16.07
CA SER A 23 23.30 -5.24 -16.31
C SER A 23 21.77 -5.12 -16.27
N PRO A 24 21.03 -5.64 -17.26
CA PRO A 24 19.57 -5.67 -17.21
C PRO A 24 19.08 -6.38 -15.94
N ARG A 25 18.09 -5.78 -15.27
CA ARG A 25 17.52 -6.28 -14.02
C ARG A 25 16.11 -6.79 -14.29
N PRO A 26 15.91 -8.11 -14.44
CA PRO A 26 14.57 -8.66 -14.63
C PRO A 26 13.67 -8.25 -13.48
N ILE A 27 12.55 -7.59 -13.80
CA ILE A 27 11.59 -7.12 -12.81
C ILE A 27 10.17 -7.53 -13.18
N LEU A 28 9.42 -7.98 -12.18
CA LEU A 28 7.97 -8.05 -12.19
C LEU A 28 7.43 -6.94 -11.30
N TYR A 29 6.55 -6.11 -11.85
CA TYR A 29 5.95 -4.98 -11.15
C TYR A 29 4.46 -5.24 -10.92
N SER A 30 4.01 -5.19 -9.68
CA SER A 30 2.62 -5.37 -9.28
C SER A 30 2.06 -4.08 -8.70
N THR A 31 0.88 -3.67 -9.16
CA THR A 31 0.30 -2.37 -8.85
C THR A 31 -1.22 -2.45 -8.84
N ASP A 32 -1.84 -1.69 -7.95
CA ASP A 32 -3.27 -1.39 -7.91
C ASP A 32 -3.63 -0.18 -8.80
N LEU A 33 -2.90 -0.01 -9.90
CA LEU A 33 -3.22 0.94 -10.96
C LEU A 33 -4.63 0.70 -11.52
N PHE A 34 -5.48 1.72 -11.43
CA PHE A 34 -6.85 1.72 -11.98
C PHE A 34 -7.07 2.89 -12.94
N HIS A 35 -8.00 2.71 -13.88
CA HIS A 35 -8.57 3.82 -14.66
C HIS A 35 -10.10 3.67 -14.77
N PRO A 36 -10.89 4.66 -14.32
CA PRO A 36 -10.48 5.85 -13.59
C PRO A 36 -9.81 5.51 -12.25
N HIS A 37 -8.78 6.28 -11.89
CA HIS A 37 -7.95 6.02 -10.72
C HIS A 37 -8.67 6.26 -9.39
N ALA A 38 -8.31 5.52 -8.34
CA ALA A 38 -8.70 5.82 -6.96
C ALA A 38 -7.85 6.99 -6.44
N ASP A 39 -6.52 6.82 -6.45
CA ASP A 39 -5.47 7.82 -6.37
C ASP A 39 -4.51 7.69 -7.58
N PRO A 40 -3.80 8.77 -7.97
CA PRO A 40 -3.00 8.76 -9.19
C PRO A 40 -1.53 8.40 -8.99
N ASP A 41 -1.06 8.03 -7.80
CA ASP A 41 0.37 7.81 -7.53
C ASP A 41 0.95 6.60 -8.29
N ASP A 42 0.21 5.50 -8.47
CA ASP A 42 0.67 4.38 -9.32
C ASP A 42 0.95 4.79 -10.77
N HIS A 43 0.32 5.87 -11.27
CA HIS A 43 0.60 6.37 -12.61
C HIS A 43 1.99 7.00 -12.70
N TYR A 44 2.44 7.64 -11.62
CA TYR A 44 3.80 8.17 -11.50
C TYR A 44 4.81 7.03 -11.29
N ASP A 45 4.45 6.02 -10.49
CA ASP A 45 5.32 4.87 -10.25
C ASP A 45 5.51 4.04 -11.52
N LEU A 46 4.45 3.84 -12.31
CA LEU A 46 4.54 3.25 -13.64
C LEU A 46 5.47 4.07 -14.55
N ALA A 47 5.34 5.39 -14.57
CA ALA A 47 6.23 6.25 -15.34
C ALA A 47 7.71 6.13 -14.87
N CYS A 48 7.94 6.01 -13.57
CA CYS A 48 9.28 5.78 -13.00
C CYS A 48 9.87 4.44 -13.45
N LEU A 49 9.09 3.36 -13.40
CA LEU A 49 9.49 2.03 -13.88
C LEU A 49 9.96 2.09 -15.34
N PHE A 50 9.17 2.77 -16.19
CA PHE A 50 9.47 2.90 -17.61
C PHE A 50 10.62 3.86 -17.91
N ALA A 51 10.88 4.85 -17.04
CA ALA A 51 12.00 5.80 -17.14
C ALA A 51 13.37 5.21 -16.72
N MET A 52 13.39 4.04 -16.06
CA MET A 52 14.62 3.36 -15.68
C MET A 52 14.96 2.24 -16.68
N PRO A 53 15.92 2.46 -17.61
CA PRO A 53 16.32 1.45 -18.61
C PRO A 53 17.05 0.24 -18.00
N GLU A 54 17.54 0.35 -16.76
CA GLU A 54 18.18 -0.74 -16.04
C GLU A 54 17.21 -1.90 -15.77
N PHE A 55 15.92 -1.62 -15.70
CA PHE A 55 14.90 -2.64 -15.54
C PHE A 55 14.62 -3.35 -16.85
N GLU A 56 14.67 -4.67 -16.84
CA GLU A 56 14.07 -5.48 -17.89
C GLU A 56 12.67 -5.89 -17.42
N ILE A 57 11.64 -5.17 -17.87
CA ILE A 57 10.26 -5.37 -17.39
C ILE A 57 9.73 -6.69 -17.97
N LYS A 58 9.78 -7.75 -17.16
CA LYS A 58 9.31 -9.09 -17.54
C LYS A 58 7.80 -9.24 -17.46
N GLY A 59 7.13 -8.34 -16.76
CA GLY A 59 5.68 -8.31 -16.66
C GLY A 59 5.16 -7.24 -15.73
N ILE A 60 3.93 -6.82 -15.98
CA ILE A 60 3.15 -5.91 -15.15
C ILE A 60 1.91 -6.66 -14.66
N ILE A 61 1.70 -6.65 -13.36
CA ILE A 61 0.57 -7.26 -12.69
C ILE A 61 -0.36 -6.13 -12.26
N LEU A 62 -1.59 -6.19 -12.75
CA LEU A 62 -2.70 -5.35 -12.31
C LEU A 62 -3.39 -6.10 -11.16
N ASP A 63 -3.00 -5.76 -9.93
CA ASP A 63 -3.51 -6.37 -8.69
C ASP A 63 -5.00 -6.03 -8.48
N LEU A 64 -5.64 -6.69 -7.52
CA LEU A 64 -7.03 -6.52 -7.14
C LEU A 64 -7.97 -6.84 -8.31
N GLY A 65 -7.93 -8.10 -8.79
CA GLY A 65 -8.59 -8.52 -10.01
C GLY A 65 -10.09 -8.17 -10.09
N ALA A 66 -10.82 -8.22 -8.97
CA ALA A 66 -12.22 -7.83 -8.90
C ALA A 66 -12.42 -6.33 -9.19
N GLU A 67 -11.54 -5.47 -8.70
CA GLU A 67 -11.56 -4.03 -8.97
C GLU A 67 -11.08 -3.72 -10.39
N GLN A 68 -10.08 -4.46 -10.89
CA GLN A 68 -9.64 -4.34 -12.28
C GLN A 68 -10.77 -4.66 -13.28
N ALA A 69 -11.68 -5.57 -12.95
CA ALA A 69 -12.86 -5.84 -13.76
C ALA A 69 -13.85 -4.66 -13.84
N LYS A 70 -13.81 -3.74 -12.86
CA LYS A 70 -14.64 -2.53 -12.81
C LYS A 70 -13.96 -1.32 -13.46
N GLY A 71 -12.65 -1.17 -13.26
CA GLY A 71 -11.86 -0.02 -13.73
C GLY A 71 -10.42 -0.39 -14.03
N CYS A 72 -10.18 -1.02 -15.17
CA CYS A 72 -8.87 -1.61 -15.48
C CYS A 72 -7.78 -0.55 -15.73
N GLY A 73 -6.62 -0.69 -15.08
CA GLY A 73 -5.45 0.18 -15.28
C GLY A 73 -4.68 -0.05 -16.59
N ARG A 74 -5.08 -1.03 -17.40
CA ARG A 74 -4.40 -1.39 -18.67
C ARG A 74 -4.18 -0.20 -19.64
N PRO A 75 -5.10 0.76 -19.81
CA PRO A 75 -4.88 1.91 -20.70
C PRO A 75 -3.60 2.71 -20.38
N ALA A 76 -3.32 2.96 -19.09
CA ALA A 76 -2.13 3.68 -18.66
C ALA A 76 -0.84 2.88 -18.97
N VAL A 77 -0.89 1.56 -18.81
CA VAL A 77 0.21 0.65 -19.19
C VAL A 77 0.48 0.71 -20.70
N GLU A 78 -0.57 0.65 -21.52
CA GLU A 78 -0.46 0.72 -22.98
C GLU A 78 0.05 2.09 -23.46
N GLN A 79 -0.36 3.18 -22.81
CA GLN A 79 0.20 4.51 -23.06
C GLN A 79 1.71 4.55 -22.76
N MET A 80 2.16 4.00 -21.62
CA MET A 80 3.59 3.96 -21.29
C MET A 80 4.42 3.12 -22.26
N MET A 81 3.87 1.98 -22.71
CA MET A 81 4.49 1.19 -23.77
C MET A 81 4.55 1.95 -25.10
N ARG A 82 3.50 2.71 -25.44
CA ARG A 82 3.48 3.56 -26.64
C ARG A 82 4.52 4.67 -26.56
N ILE A 83 4.62 5.35 -25.41
CA ILE A 83 5.55 6.47 -25.18
C ILE A 83 7.00 6.02 -25.30
N THR A 84 7.33 4.86 -24.71
CA THR A 84 8.72 4.41 -24.58
C THR A 84 9.16 3.40 -25.62
N GLY A 85 8.22 2.80 -26.35
CA GLY A 85 8.47 1.67 -27.24
C GLY A 85 8.80 0.35 -26.52
N ARG A 86 8.88 0.36 -25.18
CA ARG A 86 9.14 -0.83 -24.36
C ARG A 86 7.86 -1.67 -24.27
N LYS A 87 8.00 -3.00 -24.27
CA LYS A 87 6.87 -3.93 -24.17
C LYS A 87 7.02 -4.81 -22.94
N ALA A 88 5.90 -5.13 -22.29
CA ALA A 88 5.84 -6.11 -21.22
C ALA A 88 4.51 -6.88 -21.27
N PRO A 89 4.48 -8.16 -20.91
CA PRO A 89 3.25 -8.87 -20.61
C PRO A 89 2.46 -8.15 -19.51
N VAL A 90 1.13 -8.17 -19.61
CA VAL A 90 0.23 -7.60 -18.60
C VAL A 90 -0.77 -8.67 -18.17
N ALA A 91 -0.86 -8.93 -16.87
CA ALA A 91 -1.79 -9.91 -16.30
C ALA A 91 -2.65 -9.27 -15.21
N ILE A 92 -3.90 -9.71 -15.11
CA ILE A 92 -4.79 -9.35 -14.01
C ILE A 92 -4.55 -10.35 -12.86
N GLY A 93 -4.47 -9.81 -11.65
CA GLY A 93 -4.24 -10.54 -10.41
C GLY A 93 -5.46 -11.22 -9.82
N LEU A 94 -5.24 -11.85 -8.67
CA LEU A 94 -6.27 -12.51 -7.87
C LEU A 94 -7.39 -11.52 -7.47
N SER A 95 -8.64 -11.98 -7.48
CA SER A 95 -9.81 -11.15 -7.23
C SER A 95 -10.03 -10.86 -5.76
N GLU A 96 -9.98 -11.90 -4.94
CA GLU A 96 -10.29 -11.83 -3.51
C GLU A 96 -9.02 -11.89 -2.65
N LYS A 97 -9.13 -11.43 -1.41
CA LYS A 97 -8.08 -11.61 -0.41
C LYS A 97 -7.82 -13.09 -0.19
N LEU A 98 -6.60 -13.44 0.19
CA LEU A 98 -6.26 -14.78 0.64
C LEU A 98 -7.08 -15.14 1.90
N SER A 99 -7.57 -16.38 1.97
CA SER A 99 -8.33 -16.88 3.14
C SER A 99 -7.45 -17.15 4.36
N SER A 100 -6.14 -17.31 4.15
CA SER A 100 -5.12 -17.48 5.19
C SER A 100 -3.74 -17.15 4.65
N ARG A 101 -2.73 -17.05 5.53
CA ARG A 101 -1.33 -16.80 5.12
C ARG A 101 -0.76 -17.93 4.24
N ALA A 102 -1.29 -19.15 4.35
CA ALA A 102 -0.84 -20.31 3.59
C ALA A 102 -1.69 -20.57 2.33
N ASP A 103 -2.69 -19.72 2.06
CA ASP A 103 -3.61 -19.92 0.95
C ASP A 103 -2.89 -19.84 -0.40
N LYS A 104 -3.21 -20.79 -1.27
CA LYS A 104 -2.71 -20.85 -2.65
C LYS A 104 -3.66 -20.17 -3.64
N ALA A 105 -4.87 -19.80 -3.23
CA ALA A 105 -5.91 -19.18 -4.05
C ALA A 105 -6.22 -19.94 -5.34
N LEU A 106 -6.20 -21.27 -5.30
CA LEU A 106 -6.47 -22.13 -6.48
C LEU A 106 -7.96 -22.23 -6.80
N ASP A 107 -8.81 -21.88 -5.84
CA ASP A 107 -10.26 -21.85 -5.90
C ASP A 107 -10.82 -20.56 -6.51
N GLN A 108 -10.02 -19.49 -6.61
CA GLN A 108 -10.42 -18.26 -7.29
C GLN A 108 -10.61 -18.49 -8.81
N PRO A 109 -11.54 -17.75 -9.47
CA PRO A 109 -11.87 -17.97 -10.88
C PRO A 109 -10.65 -17.94 -11.81
N ALA A 110 -10.69 -18.76 -12.87
CA ALA A 110 -9.57 -18.89 -13.83
C ALA A 110 -9.12 -17.56 -14.47
N ALA A 111 -10.05 -16.62 -14.66
CA ALA A 111 -9.77 -15.29 -15.20
C ALA A 111 -8.81 -14.46 -14.32
N PHE A 112 -8.71 -14.79 -13.03
CA PHE A 112 -7.88 -14.08 -12.03
C PHE A 112 -6.63 -14.86 -11.62
N GLN A 113 -6.27 -15.91 -12.38
CA GLN A 113 -5.06 -16.71 -12.14
C GLN A 113 -3.84 -16.19 -12.92
N GLY A 114 -4.04 -15.18 -13.77
CA GLY A 114 -3.04 -14.71 -14.73
C GLY A 114 -1.76 -14.19 -14.10
N ALA A 115 -1.85 -13.39 -13.05
CA ALA A 115 -0.66 -12.82 -12.40
C ALA A 115 0.20 -13.88 -11.73
N VAL A 116 -0.39 -14.80 -10.97
CA VAL A 116 0.35 -15.90 -10.34
C VAL A 116 1.01 -16.79 -11.39
N ALA A 117 0.30 -17.08 -12.49
CA ALA A 117 0.87 -17.83 -13.61
C ALA A 117 2.05 -17.10 -14.26
N LEU A 118 1.94 -15.78 -14.45
CA LEU A 118 3.01 -14.94 -15.00
C LEU A 118 4.24 -14.88 -14.09
N ILE A 119 4.05 -14.76 -12.77
CA ILE A 119 5.17 -14.80 -11.81
C ILE A 119 5.92 -16.12 -11.95
N LEU A 120 5.19 -17.24 -11.90
CA LEU A 120 5.80 -18.56 -11.92
C LEU A 120 6.48 -18.87 -13.26
N SER A 121 5.90 -18.46 -14.40
CA SER A 121 6.54 -18.64 -15.71
C SER A 121 7.83 -17.83 -15.82
N VAL A 122 7.79 -16.54 -15.48
CA VAL A 122 8.97 -15.67 -15.53
C VAL A 122 10.07 -16.19 -14.61
N LEU A 123 9.76 -16.67 -13.41
CA LEU A 123 10.76 -17.23 -12.51
C LEU A 123 11.39 -18.52 -13.04
N ARG A 124 10.65 -19.38 -13.75
CA ARG A 124 11.20 -20.58 -14.38
C ARG A 124 12.09 -20.25 -15.56
N ASP A 125 11.65 -19.32 -16.40
CA ASP A 125 12.26 -19.05 -17.69
C ASP A 125 13.43 -18.06 -17.61
N SER A 126 13.42 -17.15 -16.62
CA SER A 126 14.47 -16.15 -16.46
C SER A 126 15.80 -16.83 -16.11
N PRO A 127 16.89 -16.61 -16.86
CA PRO A 127 18.20 -17.14 -16.50
C PRO A 127 18.72 -16.50 -15.20
N GLU A 128 18.52 -15.19 -15.07
CA GLU A 128 18.89 -14.39 -13.90
C GLU A 128 17.80 -14.43 -12.83
N LYS A 129 18.18 -14.09 -11.59
CA LYS A 129 17.19 -13.89 -10.51
C LYS A 129 16.35 -12.64 -10.81
N VAL A 130 15.09 -12.68 -10.38
CA VAL A 130 14.08 -11.66 -10.70
C VAL A 130 13.77 -10.81 -9.47
N VAL A 131 13.69 -9.50 -9.66
CA VAL A 131 13.16 -8.56 -8.66
C VAL A 131 11.64 -8.57 -8.73
N LEU A 132 10.99 -8.74 -7.59
CA LEU A 132 9.55 -8.52 -7.44
C LEU A 132 9.36 -7.16 -6.77
N PHE A 133 8.51 -6.30 -7.34
CA PHE A 133 8.22 -4.98 -6.79
C PHE A 133 6.70 -4.81 -6.72
N THR A 134 6.15 -4.59 -5.53
CA THR A 134 4.71 -4.52 -5.30
C THR A 134 4.30 -3.21 -4.65
N THR A 135 3.33 -2.51 -5.25
CA THR A 135 2.73 -1.27 -4.73
C THR A 135 1.28 -1.45 -4.28
N GLY A 136 0.72 -2.66 -4.36
CA GLY A 136 -0.61 -3.02 -3.85
C GLY A 136 -0.59 -4.11 -2.76
N SER A 137 -1.56 -5.02 -2.79
CA SER A 137 -1.91 -5.98 -1.72
C SER A 137 -0.95 -7.16 -1.49
N CYS A 138 0.07 -7.33 -2.34
CA CYS A 138 1.02 -8.46 -2.31
C CYS A 138 0.42 -9.87 -2.53
N ARG A 139 -0.89 -10.01 -2.76
CA ARG A 139 -1.60 -11.32 -2.80
C ARG A 139 -1.08 -12.28 -3.85
N ASP A 140 -0.75 -11.78 -5.05
CA ASP A 140 -0.26 -12.63 -6.14
C ASP A 140 1.13 -13.19 -5.82
N VAL A 141 2.00 -12.40 -5.19
CA VAL A 141 3.34 -12.84 -4.76
C VAL A 141 3.23 -13.85 -3.63
N ALA A 142 2.37 -13.61 -2.64
CA ALA A 142 2.12 -14.54 -1.54
C ALA A 142 1.54 -15.87 -2.04
N ALA A 143 0.57 -15.85 -2.97
CA ALA A 143 0.01 -17.05 -3.58
C ALA A 143 1.05 -17.81 -4.41
N ALA A 144 1.87 -17.12 -5.22
CA ALA A 144 2.97 -17.73 -5.96
C ALA A 144 3.96 -18.44 -5.02
N LEU A 145 4.32 -17.80 -3.91
CA LEU A 145 5.16 -18.38 -2.86
C LEU A 145 4.54 -19.63 -2.25
N ASN A 146 3.24 -19.59 -1.95
CA ASN A 146 2.54 -20.72 -1.34
C ASN A 146 2.40 -21.90 -2.32
N ARG A 147 2.33 -21.63 -3.63
CA ARG A 147 2.31 -22.66 -4.68
C ARG A 147 3.68 -23.32 -4.87
N GLU A 148 4.74 -22.54 -5.01
CA GLU A 148 6.09 -23.04 -5.36
C GLU A 148 7.21 -22.37 -4.54
N PRO A 149 7.29 -22.64 -3.23
CA PRO A 149 8.19 -21.92 -2.34
C PRO A 149 9.67 -22.07 -2.69
N GLU A 150 10.08 -23.26 -3.15
CA GLU A 150 11.48 -23.53 -3.52
C GLU A 150 11.89 -22.80 -4.79
N LEU A 151 10.99 -22.66 -5.77
CA LEU A 151 11.23 -21.88 -6.98
C LEU A 151 11.48 -20.41 -6.61
N LEU A 152 10.62 -19.82 -5.77
CA LEU A 152 10.76 -18.43 -5.39
C LEU A 152 12.05 -18.19 -4.59
N LYS A 153 12.37 -19.05 -3.61
CA LYS A 153 13.64 -18.93 -2.86
C LYS A 153 14.87 -19.03 -3.77
N ALA A 154 14.81 -19.86 -4.82
CA ALA A 154 15.90 -20.02 -5.76
C ALA A 154 16.02 -18.84 -6.74
N LYS A 155 14.90 -18.29 -7.22
CA LYS A 155 14.86 -17.38 -8.38
C LYS A 155 14.53 -15.93 -8.06
N VAL A 156 14.02 -15.61 -6.87
CA VAL A 156 13.79 -14.22 -6.45
C VAL A 156 15.10 -13.60 -5.95
N GLN A 157 15.45 -12.44 -6.50
CA GLN A 157 16.59 -11.64 -6.04
C GLN A 157 16.22 -10.80 -4.81
N ALA A 158 15.09 -10.11 -4.91
CA ALA A 158 14.58 -9.21 -3.89
C ALA A 158 13.07 -9.02 -4.07
N VAL A 159 12.37 -8.79 -2.96
CA VAL A 159 10.97 -8.34 -2.95
C VAL A 159 10.92 -6.96 -2.33
N TYR A 160 10.62 -5.94 -3.12
CA TYR A 160 10.30 -4.59 -2.62
C TYR A 160 8.79 -4.47 -2.50
N PHE A 161 8.31 -4.01 -1.36
CA PHE A 161 6.89 -3.88 -1.12
C PHE A 161 6.62 -2.58 -0.35
N ASN A 162 5.93 -1.67 -1.03
CA ASN A 162 5.56 -0.34 -0.56
C ASN A 162 4.18 -0.40 0.09
N ILE A 163 4.15 -0.65 1.39
CA ILE A 163 2.93 -1.04 2.12
C ILE A 163 3.17 -0.92 3.63
N GLY A 164 2.11 -0.59 4.37
CA GLY A 164 2.13 -0.58 5.82
C GLY A 164 2.82 0.63 6.45
N ARG A 165 3.05 0.52 7.76
CA ARG A 165 3.57 1.59 8.61
C ARG A 165 4.85 1.17 9.31
N GLY A 166 5.68 2.12 9.74
CA GLY A 166 6.98 1.86 10.35
C GLY A 166 7.02 0.76 11.45
N PRO A 167 8.21 0.22 11.75
CA PRO A 167 8.41 -0.83 12.75
C PRO A 167 7.67 -0.63 14.07
N ASN A 168 6.94 -1.66 14.53
CA ASN A 168 6.19 -1.68 15.80
C ASN A 168 5.12 -0.59 15.94
N GLU A 169 4.61 -0.06 14.83
CA GLU A 169 3.41 0.76 14.78
C GLU A 169 2.19 -0.08 14.37
N PRO A 170 0.96 0.32 14.73
CA PRO A 170 -0.26 -0.24 14.16
C PRO A 170 -0.22 -0.18 12.64
N GLN A 171 -0.46 -1.27 11.92
CA GLN A 171 -0.34 -1.31 10.46
C GLN A 171 -1.63 -0.88 9.73
N GLU A 172 -2.20 0.24 10.16
CA GLU A 172 -3.41 0.82 9.54
C GLU A 172 -3.05 1.58 8.26
N GLU A 173 -3.09 0.88 7.13
CA GLU A 173 -2.71 1.41 5.81
C GLU A 173 -3.48 0.66 4.70
N CYS A 174 -3.82 1.34 3.60
CA CYS A 174 -4.77 0.81 2.61
C CYS A 174 -4.27 -0.47 1.93
N ASN A 175 -2.98 -0.54 1.59
CA ASN A 175 -2.42 -1.72 0.94
C ASN A 175 -2.38 -2.92 1.89
N VAL A 176 -2.17 -2.70 3.19
CA VAL A 176 -2.33 -3.75 4.22
C VAL A 176 -3.77 -4.24 4.25
N ASP A 177 -4.75 -3.33 4.25
CA ASP A 177 -6.16 -3.68 4.32
C ASP A 177 -6.64 -4.44 3.07
N TYR A 178 -6.02 -4.23 1.90
CA TYR A 178 -6.35 -5.02 0.71
C TYR A 178 -6.10 -6.51 0.91
N ASP A 179 -5.03 -6.92 1.60
CA ASP A 179 -4.84 -8.32 1.99
C ASP A 179 -3.85 -8.48 3.18
N PRO A 180 -4.36 -8.47 4.42
CA PRO A 180 -3.51 -8.61 5.60
C PRO A 180 -2.80 -9.97 5.68
N HIS A 181 -3.39 -11.02 5.10
CA HIS A 181 -2.78 -12.35 5.08
C HIS A 181 -1.57 -12.39 4.16
N ALA A 182 -1.69 -11.82 2.96
CA ALA A 182 -0.58 -11.70 2.02
C ALA A 182 0.53 -10.81 2.56
N TYR A 183 0.20 -9.65 3.14
CA TYR A 183 1.17 -8.75 3.76
C TYR A 183 2.00 -9.46 4.85
N LEU A 184 1.34 -10.11 5.80
CA LEU A 184 2.01 -10.87 6.86
C LEU A 184 2.82 -12.05 6.31
N ARG A 185 2.33 -12.70 5.25
CA ARG A 185 3.01 -13.85 4.64
C ARG A 185 4.39 -13.49 4.08
N LEU A 186 4.57 -12.27 3.57
CA LEU A 186 5.88 -11.82 3.08
C LEU A 186 6.95 -11.79 4.19
N PHE A 187 6.61 -11.38 5.41
CA PHE A 187 7.56 -11.41 6.54
C PHE A 187 7.95 -12.83 6.97
N GLU A 188 7.09 -13.81 6.71
CA GLU A 188 7.32 -15.24 6.98
C GLU A 188 7.94 -15.99 5.78
N SER A 189 8.23 -15.29 4.68
CA SER A 189 8.53 -15.92 3.39
C SER A 189 9.91 -16.60 3.32
N GLY A 190 10.88 -16.07 4.06
CA GLY A 190 12.30 -16.41 3.89
C GLY A 190 12.91 -15.86 2.60
N LEU A 191 12.21 -15.01 1.85
CA LEU A 191 12.74 -14.31 0.68
C LEU A 191 13.58 -13.09 1.12
N PRO A 192 14.46 -12.56 0.26
CA PRO A 192 15.15 -11.29 0.52
C PRO A 192 14.18 -10.11 0.41
N ILE A 193 13.53 -9.76 1.52
CA ILE A 193 12.50 -8.73 1.57
C ILE A 193 13.07 -7.35 1.90
N PHE A 194 12.59 -6.34 1.19
CA PHE A 194 12.85 -4.91 1.38
C PHE A 194 11.52 -4.22 1.65
N TRP A 195 11.23 -4.04 2.92
CA TRP A 195 10.00 -3.42 3.37
C TRP A 195 10.10 -1.90 3.27
N CYS A 196 9.14 -1.29 2.61
CA CYS A 196 9.10 0.14 2.34
C CYS A 196 7.82 0.73 2.92
N PRO A 197 7.76 1.03 4.24
CA PRO A 197 6.54 1.53 4.85
C PRO A 197 6.10 2.85 4.21
N CYS A 198 4.82 2.98 3.90
CA CYS A 198 4.27 4.21 3.31
C CYS A 198 4.31 5.36 4.32
N PHE A 199 4.10 5.06 5.60
CA PHE A 199 4.08 6.03 6.70
C PHE A 199 4.89 5.51 7.87
N GLY A 200 5.35 6.39 8.76
CA GLY A 200 6.04 5.93 9.95
C GLY A 200 6.78 7.01 10.71
N LYS A 201 7.13 6.67 11.94
CA LYS A 201 7.95 7.49 12.85
C LYS A 201 9.44 7.20 12.65
N ASP A 202 10.27 8.01 13.27
CA ASP A 202 11.74 7.81 13.33
C ASP A 202 12.42 7.60 11.97
N ARG A 203 11.80 8.18 10.93
CA ARG A 203 12.23 8.16 9.53
C ARG A 203 11.96 6.86 8.76
N PHE A 204 11.16 5.95 9.32
CA PHE A 204 10.75 4.69 8.68
C PHE A 204 9.51 4.90 7.79
N GLU A 205 9.59 5.84 6.85
CA GLU A 205 8.54 6.10 5.86
C GLU A 205 9.17 6.46 4.52
N THR A 206 8.53 6.07 3.43
CA THR A 206 8.94 6.48 2.08
C THR A 206 8.27 7.77 1.62
N LEU A 207 7.24 8.25 2.31
CA LEU A 207 6.45 9.41 1.95
C LEU A 207 7.30 10.66 1.66
N TYR A 208 7.06 11.25 0.51
CA TYR A 208 7.47 12.61 0.16
C TYR A 208 6.37 13.29 -0.65
N GLU A 209 6.52 14.58 -0.93
CA GLU A 209 5.54 15.36 -1.69
C GLU A 209 6.22 16.07 -2.85
N VAL A 210 5.50 16.21 -3.96
CA VAL A 210 5.93 16.96 -5.14
C VAL A 210 4.90 18.00 -5.56
N ASP A 211 5.36 19.08 -6.19
CA ASP A 211 4.49 19.96 -6.96
C ASP A 211 4.25 19.36 -8.35
N GLN A 212 3.00 19.05 -8.67
CA GLN A 212 2.65 18.35 -9.92
C GLN A 212 3.02 19.18 -11.16
N THR A 213 2.83 20.50 -11.12
CA THR A 213 3.20 21.38 -12.24
C THR A 213 4.70 21.35 -12.50
N ALA A 214 5.52 21.37 -11.44
CA ALA A 214 6.97 21.35 -11.54
C ALA A 214 7.50 20.01 -12.08
N VAL A 215 6.87 18.89 -11.73
CA VAL A 215 7.24 17.55 -12.24
C VAL A 215 6.72 17.36 -13.66
N VAL A 216 5.41 17.46 -13.87
CA VAL A 216 4.75 17.16 -15.16
C VAL A 216 5.17 18.18 -16.21
N GLY A 217 5.30 19.47 -15.85
CA GLY A 217 5.73 20.52 -16.79
C GLY A 217 7.16 20.35 -17.33
N ARG A 218 7.99 19.49 -16.72
CA ARG A 218 9.33 19.15 -17.23
C ARG A 218 9.34 17.96 -18.19
N CYS A 219 8.27 17.18 -18.20
CA CYS A 219 8.14 16.01 -19.07
C CYS A 219 7.97 16.41 -20.54
N ALA A 220 8.25 15.50 -21.47
CA ALA A 220 7.91 15.69 -22.88
C ALA A 220 6.38 15.83 -23.06
N PRO A 221 5.89 16.54 -24.10
CA PRO A 221 4.44 16.77 -24.29
C PRO A 221 3.60 15.48 -24.29
N VAL A 222 4.12 14.39 -24.86
CA VAL A 222 3.43 13.08 -24.87
C VAL A 222 3.25 12.51 -23.45
N VAL A 223 4.22 12.72 -22.56
CA VAL A 223 4.17 12.30 -21.15
C VAL A 223 3.30 13.24 -20.33
N GLN A 224 3.30 14.55 -20.63
CA GLN A 224 2.35 15.49 -20.04
C GLN A 224 0.91 15.02 -20.31
N ASN A 225 0.61 14.64 -21.55
CA ASN A 225 -0.71 14.17 -21.94
C ASN A 225 -1.08 12.83 -21.31
N TYR A 226 -0.13 11.94 -21.04
CA TYR A 226 -0.37 10.76 -20.20
C TYR A 226 -0.86 11.15 -18.81
N PHE A 227 -0.16 12.05 -18.12
CA PHE A 227 -0.58 12.46 -16.78
C PHE A 227 -1.93 13.18 -16.81
N VAL A 228 -2.14 14.07 -17.78
CA VAL A 228 -3.44 14.76 -17.94
C VAL A 228 -4.56 13.74 -18.16
N TYR A 229 -4.38 12.75 -19.05
CA TYR A 229 -5.36 11.71 -19.32
C TYR A 229 -5.79 11.00 -18.03
N CYS A 230 -4.80 10.52 -17.27
CA CYS A 230 -5.02 9.72 -16.09
C CYS A 230 -5.62 10.57 -14.96
N LEU A 231 -5.05 11.74 -14.68
CA LEU A 231 -5.45 12.59 -13.55
C LEU A 231 -6.80 13.29 -13.78
N THR A 232 -7.19 13.55 -15.03
CA THR A 232 -8.53 14.05 -15.37
C THR A 232 -9.57 12.93 -15.51
N LYS A 233 -9.16 11.66 -15.32
CA LYS A 233 -10.03 10.48 -15.48
C LYS A 233 -10.72 10.46 -16.86
N SER A 234 -9.98 10.90 -17.88
CA SER A 234 -10.50 11.06 -19.24
C SER A 234 -11.04 9.75 -19.80
N GLN A 235 -12.16 9.84 -20.52
CA GLN A 235 -12.78 8.71 -21.24
C GLN A 235 -12.45 8.72 -22.73
N ALA A 236 -11.57 9.62 -23.17
CA ALA A 236 -11.10 9.65 -24.54
C ALA A 236 -10.31 8.36 -24.88
N ASP A 237 -10.10 8.11 -26.18
CA ASP A 237 -9.19 7.05 -26.60
C ASP A 237 -7.79 7.29 -26.00
N PRO A 238 -7.25 6.37 -25.21
CA PRO A 238 -6.01 6.59 -24.46
C PRO A 238 -4.82 6.86 -25.38
N ILE A 239 -4.69 6.14 -26.48
CA ILE A 239 -3.53 6.26 -27.36
C ILE A 239 -3.59 7.54 -28.18
N ALA A 240 -4.76 7.90 -28.71
CA ALA A 240 -4.96 9.15 -29.43
C ALA A 240 -4.79 10.37 -28.51
N PHE A 241 -5.17 10.26 -27.23
CA PHE A 241 -5.05 11.36 -26.27
C PHE A 241 -3.61 11.83 -26.10
N LEU A 242 -2.63 10.93 -26.19
CA LEU A 242 -1.20 11.24 -26.08
C LEU A 242 -0.74 12.34 -27.05
N THR A 243 -1.39 12.45 -28.22
CA THR A 243 -1.05 13.43 -29.26
C THR A 243 -2.16 14.46 -29.50
N SER A 244 -3.15 14.56 -28.61
CA SER A 244 -4.34 15.42 -28.78
C SER A 244 -4.11 16.93 -28.61
N GLY A 245 -2.86 17.37 -28.53
CA GLY A 245 -2.47 18.77 -28.32
C GLY A 245 -2.14 19.09 -26.87
N PRO A 246 -1.88 20.37 -26.55
CA PRO A 246 -1.59 20.81 -25.19
C PRO A 246 -2.86 20.85 -24.32
N HIS A 247 -2.72 20.48 -23.06
CA HIS A 247 -3.79 20.52 -22.06
C HIS A 247 -3.33 21.25 -20.79
N PRO A 248 -4.25 21.76 -19.96
CA PRO A 248 -3.90 22.29 -18.64
C PRO A 248 -3.18 21.22 -17.80
N LEU A 249 -2.02 21.59 -17.25
CA LEU A 249 -1.24 20.67 -16.43
C LEU A 249 -1.90 20.46 -15.06
N PRO A 250 -1.75 19.26 -14.46
CA PRO A 250 -2.16 19.03 -13.08
C PRO A 250 -1.37 19.93 -12.13
N THR A 251 -2.06 20.48 -11.11
CA THR A 251 -1.50 21.45 -10.18
C THR A 251 -1.59 20.98 -8.74
N GLY A 252 -0.80 21.61 -7.86
CA GLY A 252 -0.86 21.39 -6.42
C GLY A 252 0.00 20.22 -5.93
N PRO A 253 0.08 20.06 -4.60
CA PRO A 253 0.90 19.04 -3.98
C PRO A 253 0.39 17.63 -4.27
N ARG A 254 1.31 16.67 -4.38
CA ARG A 254 1.02 15.24 -4.51
C ARG A 254 1.97 14.44 -3.64
N ALA A 255 1.39 13.64 -2.75
CA ALA A 255 2.11 12.63 -1.99
C ALA A 255 2.59 11.49 -2.91
N MET A 256 3.79 10.99 -2.64
CA MET A 256 4.51 9.99 -3.43
C MET A 256 5.29 9.04 -2.49
N TRP A 257 5.52 7.79 -2.92
CA TRP A 257 6.14 6.77 -2.08
C TRP A 257 7.23 5.91 -2.75
N CYS A 258 7.04 5.44 -3.99
CA CYS A 258 7.85 4.31 -4.49
C CYS A 258 9.15 4.69 -5.20
N THR A 259 9.39 5.98 -5.48
CA THR A 259 10.57 6.42 -6.25
C THR A 259 11.89 6.05 -5.56
N ALA A 260 12.01 6.20 -4.24
CA ALA A 260 13.24 5.86 -3.52
C ALA A 260 13.56 4.35 -3.58
N PRO A 261 12.61 3.45 -3.23
CA PRO A 261 12.79 2.01 -3.43
C PRO A 261 13.10 1.61 -4.88
N MET A 262 12.47 2.23 -5.89
CA MET A 262 12.79 1.98 -7.30
C MET A 262 14.22 2.39 -7.66
N VAL A 263 14.68 3.56 -7.21
CA VAL A 263 16.07 4.02 -7.37
C VAL A 263 17.05 2.99 -6.82
N HIS A 264 16.76 2.45 -5.64
CA HIS A 264 17.58 1.41 -5.03
C HIS A 264 17.54 0.08 -5.81
N ALA A 265 16.35 -0.38 -6.21
CA ALA A 265 16.17 -1.60 -6.99
C ALA A 265 16.91 -1.53 -8.34
N ALA A 266 16.95 -0.36 -8.98
CA ALA A 266 17.69 -0.10 -10.21
C ALA A 266 19.21 -0.04 -10.01
N GLY A 267 19.70 -0.04 -8.76
CA GLY A 267 21.12 0.12 -8.44
C GLY A 267 21.64 1.54 -8.62
N ARG A 268 20.75 2.53 -8.68
CA ARG A 268 21.13 3.93 -8.80
C ARG A 268 21.52 4.52 -7.44
N LYS A 269 22.30 5.59 -7.50
CA LYS A 269 22.68 6.43 -6.37
C LYS A 269 22.24 7.87 -6.63
N ILE A 270 22.11 8.65 -5.57
CA ILE A 270 21.64 10.03 -5.65
C ILE A 270 22.83 10.97 -5.61
N TYR A 271 22.84 11.97 -6.49
CA TYR A 271 23.91 12.94 -6.64
C TYR A 271 23.36 14.37 -6.66
N GLU A 272 24.02 15.28 -5.96
CA GLU A 272 23.70 16.71 -5.97
C GLU A 272 24.41 17.38 -7.16
N ARG A 273 23.65 17.88 -8.15
CA ARG A 273 24.23 18.60 -9.30
C ARG A 273 24.52 20.06 -8.96
N GLY A 274 23.65 20.65 -8.15
CA GLY A 274 23.73 22.01 -7.62
C GLY A 274 22.72 22.21 -6.49
N PRO A 275 22.62 23.43 -5.92
CA PRO A 275 21.73 23.70 -4.80
C PRO A 275 20.29 23.26 -5.07
N ASN A 276 19.78 22.32 -4.28
CA ASN A 276 18.44 21.73 -4.39
C ASN A 276 18.14 20.97 -5.70
N ASP A 277 19.16 20.63 -6.49
CA ASP A 277 19.02 19.86 -7.72
C ASP A 277 19.71 18.50 -7.59
N PHE A 278 18.89 17.45 -7.44
CA PHE A 278 19.34 16.09 -7.20
C PHE A 278 18.90 15.16 -8.32
N VAL A 279 19.76 14.22 -8.67
CA VAL A 279 19.50 13.23 -9.71
C VAL A 279 19.85 11.84 -9.22
N ALA A 280 19.03 10.84 -9.56
CA ALA A 280 19.34 9.43 -9.35
C ALA A 280 19.96 8.85 -10.63
N LEU A 281 21.22 8.42 -10.56
CA LEU A 281 21.98 7.89 -11.70
C LEU A 281 22.67 6.57 -11.36
N PRO A 282 22.97 5.72 -12.36
CA PRO A 282 23.97 4.68 -12.20
C PRO A 282 25.32 5.29 -11.78
N PRO A 283 26.07 4.65 -10.87
CA PRO A 283 27.38 5.14 -10.44
C PRO A 283 28.37 5.38 -11.58
N SER A 284 28.33 4.57 -12.64
CA SER A 284 29.14 4.69 -13.85
C SER A 284 28.85 5.99 -14.60
N VAL A 285 27.57 6.31 -14.78
CA VAL A 285 27.10 7.54 -15.43
C VAL A 285 27.47 8.75 -14.57
N ALA A 286 27.31 8.66 -13.25
CA ALA A 286 27.72 9.72 -12.34
C ALA A 286 29.23 9.98 -12.41
N ARG A 287 30.05 8.93 -12.51
CA ARG A 287 31.51 9.04 -12.70
C ARG A 287 31.85 9.73 -14.02
N GLN A 288 31.23 9.33 -15.12
CA GLN A 288 31.41 9.98 -16.43
C GLN A 288 31.03 11.46 -16.40
N ARG A 289 30.03 11.83 -15.58
CA ARG A 289 29.58 13.22 -15.39
C ARG A 289 30.35 14.00 -14.33
N GLY A 290 31.40 13.41 -13.72
CA GLY A 290 32.18 14.07 -12.66
C GLY A 290 31.40 14.32 -11.36
N LEU A 291 30.33 13.56 -11.11
CA LEU A 291 29.45 13.72 -9.95
C LEU A 291 29.80 12.81 -8.77
N SER A 292 30.79 11.91 -8.90
CA SER A 292 31.09 10.90 -7.87
C SER A 292 31.35 11.48 -6.47
N ALA A 293 32.00 12.65 -6.37
CA ALA A 293 32.26 13.32 -5.09
C ALA A 293 31.04 14.02 -4.49
N LYS A 294 29.90 14.02 -5.19
CA LYS A 294 28.64 14.68 -4.81
C LYS A 294 27.52 13.68 -4.51
N GLU A 295 27.88 12.44 -4.19
CA GLU A 295 26.90 11.42 -3.76
C GLU A 295 26.23 11.86 -2.46
N VAL A 296 24.91 11.66 -2.37
CA VAL A 296 24.10 11.97 -1.20
C VAL A 296 23.38 10.69 -0.75
N GLU A 297 23.62 10.30 0.49
CA GLU A 297 22.90 9.20 1.13
C GLU A 297 21.56 9.71 1.66
N ALA A 298 20.56 9.81 0.78
CA ALA A 298 19.23 10.31 1.15
C ALA A 298 18.46 9.31 2.02
N PHE A 299 18.69 8.02 1.83
CA PHE A 299 18.03 6.91 2.53
C PHE A 299 18.89 5.65 2.53
N GLY A 300 18.51 4.70 3.37
CA GLY A 300 19.11 3.37 3.43
C GLY A 300 18.11 2.30 3.84
N PHE A 301 18.61 1.07 3.94
CA PHE A 301 17.85 -0.10 4.33
C PHE A 301 18.47 -0.72 5.59
N VAL A 302 17.75 -0.65 6.70
CA VAL A 302 18.19 -1.14 8.01
C VAL A 302 17.85 -2.62 8.12
N PRO A 303 18.81 -3.51 8.44
CA PRO A 303 18.51 -4.91 8.72
C PRO A 303 17.43 -5.04 9.78
N MET A 304 16.47 -5.94 9.54
CA MET A 304 15.39 -6.20 10.48
C MET A 304 15.12 -7.69 10.65
N ARG A 305 14.53 -8.03 11.80
CA ARG A 305 13.87 -9.31 12.02
C ARG A 305 12.43 -9.04 12.39
N ALA A 306 11.54 -9.37 11.47
CA ALA A 306 10.11 -9.31 11.68
C ALA A 306 9.55 -10.68 12.10
N SER A 307 8.64 -10.70 13.07
CA SER A 307 7.92 -11.91 13.48
C SER A 307 6.45 -11.60 13.65
N VAL A 308 5.60 -12.51 13.18
CA VAL A 308 4.15 -12.41 13.31
C VAL A 308 3.73 -13.27 14.51
N GLU A 309 3.22 -12.66 15.58
CA GLU A 309 2.75 -13.44 16.73
C GLU A 309 1.48 -14.22 16.37
N GLY A 310 1.45 -15.50 16.73
CA GLY A 310 0.22 -16.29 16.68
C GLY A 310 -0.64 -15.98 17.90
N GLY A 311 -1.91 -15.71 17.69
CA GLY A 311 -2.89 -15.86 18.76
C GLY A 311 -4.29 -15.51 18.32
N GLU A 312 -5.25 -16.05 19.06
CA GLU A 312 -6.68 -15.82 18.87
C GLU A 312 -7.00 -14.33 19.00
N PRO A 313 -7.96 -13.80 18.21
CA PRO A 313 -8.50 -12.47 18.45
C PRO A 313 -8.87 -12.34 19.93
N PRO A 314 -8.63 -11.17 20.56
CA PRO A 314 -8.99 -10.99 21.96
C PRO A 314 -10.47 -11.38 22.14
N ALA A 315 -10.74 -12.16 23.20
CA ALA A 315 -12.10 -12.58 23.52
C ALA A 315 -13.03 -11.36 23.54
N ALA A 316 -14.25 -11.52 23.01
CA ALA A 316 -15.23 -10.45 22.98
C ALA A 316 -15.33 -9.83 24.39
N PRO A 317 -15.23 -8.49 24.51
CA PRO A 317 -15.26 -7.86 25.83
C PRO A 317 -16.51 -8.26 26.60
N SER A 318 -16.34 -8.62 27.88
CA SER A 318 -17.47 -8.90 28.76
C SER A 318 -18.36 -7.65 28.88
N LEU A 319 -19.67 -7.83 28.84
CA LEU A 319 -20.60 -6.71 29.01
C LEU A 319 -20.36 -6.03 30.38
N PRO A 320 -20.19 -4.70 30.40
CA PRO A 320 -20.01 -3.97 31.65
C PRO A 320 -21.26 -4.10 32.55
N LYS A 321 -21.06 -4.30 33.85
CA LYS A 321 -22.16 -4.21 34.83
C LYS A 321 -22.56 -2.75 34.99
N VAL A 322 -23.85 -2.45 34.88
CA VAL A 322 -24.37 -1.09 34.94
C VAL A 322 -25.33 -0.93 36.11
N SER A 323 -25.24 0.19 36.83
CA SER A 323 -26.23 0.58 37.84
C SER A 323 -27.53 1.04 37.17
N ALA A 324 -28.66 0.94 37.89
CA ALA A 324 -29.96 1.35 37.36
C ALA A 324 -29.92 2.82 36.87
N GLY A 325 -30.35 3.04 35.62
CA GLY A 325 -30.40 4.36 34.98
C GLY A 325 -29.10 4.82 34.31
N GLN A 326 -28.02 4.04 34.36
CA GLN A 326 -26.78 4.35 33.64
C GLN A 326 -26.67 3.55 32.33
N LEU A 327 -25.95 4.10 31.36
CA LEU A 327 -25.52 3.40 30.16
C LEU A 327 -24.05 3.02 30.27
N ALA A 328 -23.73 1.85 29.73
CA ALA A 328 -22.37 1.48 29.43
C ALA A 328 -22.30 0.92 28.01
N ALA A 329 -21.20 1.20 27.31
CA ALA A 329 -20.98 0.77 25.94
C ALA A 329 -19.64 0.05 25.85
N VAL A 330 -19.60 -1.01 25.04
CA VAL A 330 -18.36 -1.74 24.78
C VAL A 330 -18.29 -2.13 23.31
N TYR A 331 -17.09 -1.98 22.73
CA TYR A 331 -16.85 -2.39 21.36
C TYR A 331 -16.97 -3.92 21.24
N GLY A 332 -17.79 -4.37 20.28
CA GLY A 332 -18.15 -5.76 20.07
C GLY A 332 -17.43 -6.43 18.90
N GLY A 333 -16.56 -5.72 18.17
CA GLY A 333 -15.85 -6.24 16.99
C GLY A 333 -16.46 -5.83 15.65
N CYS A 334 -15.94 -6.40 14.55
CA CYS A 334 -16.42 -6.21 13.18
C CYS A 334 -16.80 -7.54 12.52
N GLU A 335 -18.04 -7.98 12.67
CA GLU A 335 -18.45 -9.34 12.26
C GLU A 335 -19.56 -9.39 11.21
N LYS A 336 -20.45 -8.39 11.18
CA LYS A 336 -21.67 -8.41 10.35
C LYS A 336 -21.74 -7.18 9.47
N ASP A 337 -22.25 -7.35 8.26
CA ASP A 337 -22.65 -6.26 7.36
C ASP A 337 -24.15 -5.97 7.57
N ARG A 338 -24.43 -4.80 8.11
CA ARG A 338 -25.76 -4.36 8.57
C ARG A 338 -26.10 -2.97 8.07
N VAL A 339 -25.12 -2.13 7.72
CA VAL A 339 -25.33 -0.75 7.30
C VAL A 339 -24.26 -0.31 6.30
N GLY A 340 -24.66 0.48 5.31
CA GLY A 340 -23.73 1.10 4.37
C GLY A 340 -23.20 2.44 4.85
N THR A 341 -22.17 2.97 4.18
CA THR A 341 -21.55 4.25 4.57
C THR A 341 -22.56 5.42 4.60
N ALA A 342 -23.29 5.61 3.50
CA ALA A 342 -24.23 6.73 3.31
C ALA A 342 -25.70 6.30 3.32
N LYS A 343 -25.97 5.00 3.31
CA LYS A 343 -27.32 4.43 3.21
C LYS A 343 -27.54 3.41 4.33
N ALA A 344 -28.79 3.18 4.71
CA ALA A 344 -29.11 2.32 5.85
C ALA A 344 -29.00 0.82 5.53
N GLU A 345 -28.91 0.50 4.24
CA GLU A 345 -28.80 -0.86 3.72
C GLU A 345 -27.34 -1.36 3.76
N PRO A 346 -27.12 -2.66 4.05
CA PRO A 346 -25.81 -3.32 3.95
C PRO A 346 -25.11 -3.05 2.61
N ASP A 347 -23.80 -2.86 2.62
CA ASP A 347 -23.01 -2.50 1.42
C ASP A 347 -21.91 -3.51 1.05
N GLY A 348 -21.91 -4.68 1.69
CA GLY A 348 -20.92 -5.73 1.51
C GLY A 348 -19.74 -5.63 2.47
N GLN A 349 -19.64 -4.59 3.30
CA GLN A 349 -18.55 -4.41 4.25
C GLN A 349 -18.98 -4.77 5.68
N ARG A 350 -18.09 -5.42 6.43
CA ARG A 350 -18.36 -5.73 7.85
C ARG A 350 -18.30 -4.46 8.70
N ASP A 351 -19.33 -4.24 9.50
CA ASP A 351 -19.51 -3.08 10.37
C ASP A 351 -18.92 -3.29 11.76
N CYS A 352 -18.42 -2.21 12.36
CA CYS A 352 -18.20 -2.14 13.80
C CYS A 352 -19.52 -2.33 14.54
N CYS A 353 -19.53 -3.18 15.55
CA CYS A 353 -20.61 -3.28 16.52
C CYS A 353 -20.17 -2.63 17.82
N VAL A 354 -21.00 -1.76 18.39
CA VAL A 354 -20.93 -1.37 19.80
C VAL A 354 -22.15 -1.95 20.51
N ARG A 355 -21.93 -2.66 21.62
CA ARG A 355 -22.99 -3.19 22.47
C ARG A 355 -23.23 -2.22 23.61
N VAL A 356 -24.47 -1.76 23.73
CA VAL A 356 -24.89 -0.79 24.73
C VAL A 356 -25.84 -1.46 25.71
N VAL A 357 -25.52 -1.34 26.99
CA VAL A 357 -26.24 -1.96 28.11
C VAL A 357 -26.85 -0.88 28.98
N GLY A 358 -28.05 -1.15 29.53
CA GLY A 358 -28.78 -0.20 30.37
C GLY A 358 -29.79 0.69 29.62
N VAL A 359 -30.04 0.42 28.34
CA VAL A 359 -31.11 1.08 27.56
C VAL A 359 -32.47 0.61 28.10
N PRO A 360 -33.36 1.51 28.55
CA PRO A 360 -34.67 1.12 29.06
C PRO A 360 -35.55 0.52 27.96
N ARG A 361 -36.15 -0.65 28.22
CA ARG A 361 -37.00 -1.37 27.25
C ARG A 361 -38.35 -0.70 27.00
N ASP A 362 -38.83 0.06 27.96
CA ASP A 362 -40.09 0.79 27.93
C ASP A 362 -40.00 2.10 27.14
N LYS A 363 -38.79 2.62 26.92
CA LYS A 363 -38.58 3.85 26.14
C LYS A 363 -38.39 3.55 24.66
N LYS A 364 -39.15 4.26 23.81
CA LYS A 364 -38.96 4.24 22.36
C LYS A 364 -37.76 5.10 21.97
N ILE A 365 -36.78 4.47 21.32
CA ILE A 365 -35.61 5.14 20.75
C ILE A 365 -36.05 6.00 19.57
N LYS A 366 -35.72 7.29 19.62
CA LYS A 366 -35.96 8.28 18.56
C LYS A 366 -34.76 8.38 17.62
N ASN A 367 -33.54 8.35 18.18
CA ASN A 367 -32.31 8.45 17.41
C ASN A 367 -31.15 7.78 18.16
N VAL A 368 -30.16 7.34 17.39
CA VAL A 368 -28.87 6.88 17.90
C VAL A 368 -27.80 7.63 17.13
N VAL A 369 -26.85 8.21 17.86
CA VAL A 369 -25.71 8.93 17.30
C VAL A 369 -24.44 8.33 17.87
N ILE A 370 -23.48 8.01 17.02
CA ILE A 370 -22.12 7.69 17.43
C ILE A 370 -21.22 8.83 16.95
N THR A 371 -20.37 9.34 17.83
CA THR A 371 -19.28 10.26 17.46
C THR A 371 -17.94 9.65 17.82
N GLY A 372 -16.92 9.96 17.04
CA GLY A 372 -15.58 9.42 17.23
C GLY A 372 -14.48 10.41 16.85
N PRO A 373 -13.22 9.96 16.84
CA PRO A 373 -12.08 10.76 16.47
C PRO A 373 -12.22 11.38 15.06
N ARG A 374 -11.47 12.46 14.81
CA ARG A 374 -11.46 13.18 13.51
C ARG A 374 -12.85 13.67 13.08
N ALA A 375 -13.69 14.04 14.04
CA ALA A 375 -15.07 14.48 13.83
C ALA A 375 -15.95 13.44 13.10
N GLY A 376 -15.62 12.14 13.23
CA GLY A 376 -16.47 11.06 12.73
C GLY A 376 -17.83 11.08 13.41
N ARG A 377 -18.90 10.98 12.62
CA ARG A 377 -20.27 10.96 13.12
C ARG A 377 -21.13 10.01 12.28
N TRP A 378 -21.81 9.11 12.98
CA TRP A 378 -22.80 8.19 12.43
C TRP A 378 -24.12 8.43 13.13
N GLU A 379 -25.22 8.31 12.39
CA GLU A 379 -26.55 8.66 12.88
C GLU A 379 -27.62 7.74 12.29
N TYR A 380 -28.59 7.36 13.12
CA TYR A 380 -29.73 6.55 12.68
C TYR A 380 -30.78 7.39 11.94
N LEU A 381 -31.07 8.63 12.38
CA LEU A 381 -31.98 9.49 11.63
C LEU A 381 -31.32 9.96 10.33
N PRO A 382 -31.99 9.88 9.17
CA PRO A 382 -31.42 10.30 7.89
C PRO A 382 -31.12 11.80 7.92
N THR A 383 -29.87 12.12 7.61
CA THR A 383 -29.40 13.50 7.40
C THR A 383 -28.47 13.50 6.19
N ASP A 384 -28.39 14.63 5.48
CA ASP A 384 -27.56 14.72 4.27
C ASP A 384 -26.05 14.81 4.55
N ARG A 385 -25.66 14.73 5.84
CA ARG A 385 -24.32 15.12 6.29
C ARG A 385 -23.53 13.99 6.96
N TRP A 386 -24.19 12.95 7.47
CA TRP A 386 -23.56 11.98 8.37
C TRP A 386 -23.68 10.55 7.89
N TRP A 387 -22.73 9.71 8.31
CA TRP A 387 -22.77 8.28 8.04
C TRP A 387 -23.92 7.61 8.78
N ARG A 388 -24.27 6.40 8.36
CA ARG A 388 -25.47 5.71 8.86
C ARG A 388 -25.14 4.76 10.01
N ILE A 389 -26.13 4.58 10.89
CA ILE A 389 -26.16 3.55 11.92
C ILE A 389 -27.34 2.62 11.63
N ALA A 390 -27.12 1.32 11.76
CA ALA A 390 -28.20 0.36 12.02
C ALA A 390 -28.14 -0.09 13.48
N PHE A 391 -29.25 -0.50 14.08
CA PHE A 391 -29.20 -1.07 15.43
C PHE A 391 -30.24 -2.18 15.61
N ASP A 392 -29.90 -3.13 16.48
CA ASP A 392 -30.81 -4.14 17.00
C ASP A 392 -31.03 -3.88 18.50
N HIS A 393 -32.28 -3.83 18.95
CA HIS A 393 -32.59 -3.64 20.37
C HIS A 393 -33.22 -4.90 20.97
N GLY A 394 -32.41 -5.64 21.74
CA GLY A 394 -32.80 -6.86 22.45
C GLY A 394 -32.48 -6.77 23.95
N GLU A 395 -31.61 -7.66 24.44
CA GLU A 395 -31.04 -7.52 25.81
C GLU A 395 -30.03 -6.38 25.91
N THR A 396 -29.33 -6.13 24.80
CA THR A 396 -28.49 -4.96 24.56
C THR A 396 -29.05 -4.17 23.38
N LEU A 397 -28.64 -2.92 23.27
CA LEU A 397 -28.75 -2.16 22.04
C LEU A 397 -27.43 -2.31 21.28
N ASP A 398 -27.44 -3.13 20.24
CA ASP A 398 -26.27 -3.36 19.39
C ASP A 398 -26.32 -2.39 18.21
N CYS A 399 -25.41 -1.43 18.17
CA CYS A 399 -25.33 -0.44 17.09
C CYS A 399 -24.20 -0.79 16.12
N TYR A 400 -24.53 -0.83 14.84
CA TYR A 400 -23.63 -1.14 13.73
C TYR A 400 -23.29 0.14 12.98
N PHE A 401 -22.01 0.34 12.69
CA PHE A 401 -21.48 1.51 11.99
C PHE A 401 -20.17 1.16 11.28
N GLN A 402 -19.85 1.84 10.19
CA GLN A 402 -18.56 1.60 9.52
C GLN A 402 -17.39 2.17 10.32
N PHE A 403 -16.29 1.41 10.37
CA PHE A 403 -15.07 1.89 11.01
C PHE A 403 -14.47 3.06 10.24
N TRP A 404 -14.07 4.10 10.96
CA TRP A 404 -13.34 5.24 10.40
C TRP A 404 -12.01 5.51 11.09
N ALA A 405 -11.98 5.39 12.42
CA ALA A 405 -10.80 5.65 13.22
C ALA A 405 -10.84 4.85 14.51
N ALA A 406 -9.68 4.42 15.00
CA ALA A 406 -9.55 3.91 16.35
C ALA A 406 -9.48 5.05 17.37
N GLY A 407 -9.86 4.76 18.62
CA GLY A 407 -9.87 5.71 19.72
C GLY A 407 -11.20 5.78 20.45
N GLU A 408 -11.34 6.80 21.30
CA GLU A 408 -12.55 6.99 22.11
C GLU A 408 -13.73 7.44 21.24
N HIS A 409 -14.83 6.70 21.35
CA HIS A 409 -16.11 7.00 20.73
C HIS A 409 -17.15 7.24 21.82
N ARG A 410 -18.22 7.93 21.46
CA ARG A 410 -19.38 8.15 22.31
C ARG A 410 -20.64 7.75 21.56
N VAL A 411 -21.44 6.89 22.16
CA VAL A 411 -22.81 6.59 21.69
C VAL A 411 -23.79 7.42 22.51
N GLU A 412 -24.74 8.04 21.82
CA GLU A 412 -25.85 8.79 22.41
C GLU A 412 -27.17 8.22 21.90
N VAL A 413 -28.05 7.86 22.84
CA VAL A 413 -29.39 7.32 22.59
C VAL A 413 -30.39 8.39 23.01
N ALA A 414 -31.15 8.91 22.06
CA ALA A 414 -32.22 9.88 22.29
C ALA A 414 -33.58 9.18 22.21
N TYR A 415 -34.49 9.52 23.13
CA TYR A 415 -35.81 8.91 23.25
C TYR A 415 -36.93 9.86 22.82
N HIS A 416 -38.11 9.31 22.53
CA HIS A 416 -39.27 10.11 22.10
C HIS A 416 -39.83 11.03 23.20
N ASP A 417 -39.58 10.74 24.46
CA ASP A 417 -39.97 11.57 25.61
C ASP A 417 -39.07 12.81 25.79
N GLY A 418 -38.08 13.00 24.92
CA GLY A 418 -37.14 14.12 24.94
C GLY A 418 -35.90 13.88 25.81
N SER A 419 -35.84 12.78 26.56
CA SER A 419 -34.64 12.40 27.31
C SER A 419 -33.56 11.79 26.40
N SER A 420 -32.29 11.86 26.82
CA SER A 420 -31.19 11.14 26.19
C SER A 420 -30.21 10.60 27.22
N GLN A 421 -29.47 9.56 26.84
CA GLN A 421 -28.39 8.98 27.61
C GLN A 421 -27.18 8.73 26.69
N SER A 422 -25.98 8.68 27.25
CA SER A 422 -24.78 8.40 26.48
C SER A 422 -23.75 7.56 27.24
N ALA A 423 -22.90 6.87 26.51
CA ALA A 423 -21.73 6.18 27.05
C ALA A 423 -20.52 6.31 26.12
N SER A 424 -19.33 6.44 26.69
CA SER A 424 -18.07 6.32 25.96
C SER A 424 -17.66 4.86 25.82
N PHE A 425 -16.98 4.53 24.73
CA PHE A 425 -16.35 3.24 24.50
C PHE A 425 -15.07 3.41 23.68
N LEU A 426 -14.14 2.48 23.83
CA LEU A 426 -12.90 2.49 23.06
C LEU A 426 -13.03 1.55 21.87
N VAL A 427 -12.80 2.07 20.67
CA VAL A 427 -12.55 1.23 19.49
C VAL A 427 -11.04 1.03 19.40
N PRO A 428 -10.54 -0.21 19.53
CA PRO A 428 -9.11 -0.47 19.46
C PRO A 428 -8.56 -0.16 18.05
N PRO A 429 -7.26 0.13 17.92
CA PRO A 429 -6.57 0.12 16.62
C PRO A 429 -6.89 -1.17 15.88
N ARG A 430 -7.09 -1.08 14.57
CA ARG A 430 -7.26 -2.25 13.69
C ARG A 430 -5.92 -2.95 13.45
N ASP A 431 -5.02 -2.96 14.44
CA ASP A 431 -3.75 -3.68 14.33
C ASP A 431 -4.00 -5.19 14.42
N THR A 432 -4.53 -5.73 13.33
CA THR A 432 -4.71 -7.17 13.11
C THR A 432 -3.37 -7.84 12.83
N THR A 433 -2.37 -7.05 12.45
CA THR A 433 -1.03 -7.51 12.15
C THR A 433 -0.21 -7.49 13.43
N ARG A 434 -0.10 -8.64 14.11
CA ARG A 434 0.75 -8.80 15.30
C ARG A 434 2.24 -8.83 14.93
N LEU A 435 2.67 -7.83 14.17
CA LEU A 435 4.00 -7.70 13.58
C LEU A 435 4.94 -7.06 14.60
N ARG A 436 5.89 -7.84 15.10
CA ARG A 436 7.01 -7.31 15.88
C ARG A 436 8.25 -7.21 15.02
N VAL A 437 8.99 -6.13 15.18
CA VAL A 437 10.19 -5.85 14.40
C VAL A 437 11.34 -5.49 15.34
N ALA A 438 12.40 -6.28 15.28
CA ALA A 438 13.69 -5.94 15.87
C ALA A 438 14.61 -5.36 14.79
N LEU A 439 15.21 -4.20 15.08
CA LEU A 439 16.18 -3.54 14.21
C LEU A 439 17.61 -4.01 14.52
N ASP A 440 18.44 -4.08 13.50
CA ASP A 440 19.84 -4.56 13.56
C ASP A 440 20.03 -5.87 14.36
N PRO A 441 19.18 -6.89 14.14
CA PRO A 441 19.28 -8.14 14.88
C PRO A 441 20.50 -8.96 14.41
N PRO A 442 21.03 -9.88 15.24
CA PRO A 442 22.12 -10.77 14.84
C PRO A 442 21.79 -11.68 13.64
N GLN A 443 20.50 -11.94 13.40
CA GLN A 443 19.99 -12.77 12.32
C GLN A 443 18.77 -12.08 11.69
N PRO A 444 18.97 -11.17 10.72
CA PRO A 444 17.87 -10.49 10.04
C PRO A 444 17.15 -11.46 9.09
N ASN A 445 15.85 -11.20 8.87
CA ASN A 445 15.07 -11.86 7.82
C ASN A 445 14.61 -10.88 6.73
N GLY A 446 15.07 -9.64 6.77
CA GLY A 446 14.72 -8.61 5.80
C GLY A 446 15.43 -7.29 6.08
N PHE A 447 15.04 -6.27 5.33
CA PHE A 447 15.45 -4.89 5.56
C PHE A 447 14.23 -3.97 5.56
N VAL A 448 14.29 -2.90 6.34
CA VAL A 448 13.28 -1.85 6.36
C VAL A 448 13.87 -0.53 5.90
N PHE A 449 13.13 0.18 5.04
CA PHE A 449 13.50 1.50 4.55
C PHE A 449 13.60 2.51 5.70
N ARG A 450 14.64 3.34 5.68
CA ARG A 450 14.76 4.51 6.56
C ARG A 450 15.42 5.65 5.82
N TYR A 451 14.81 6.84 5.81
CA TYR A 451 15.51 8.00 5.26
C TYR A 451 16.63 8.48 6.20
N ALA A 452 17.75 8.89 5.60
CA ALA A 452 19.00 9.20 6.30
C ALA A 452 19.32 10.70 6.32
N ASP A 453 18.95 11.43 5.27
CA ASP A 453 19.12 12.88 5.16
C ASP A 453 17.85 13.63 5.60
N ALA A 454 18.00 14.73 6.36
CA ALA A 454 16.87 15.58 6.76
C ALA A 454 16.16 16.23 5.55
N ARG A 455 16.86 16.35 4.42
CA ARG A 455 16.38 16.84 3.13
C ARG A 455 15.78 15.72 2.26
N TYR A 456 15.52 14.53 2.80
CA TYR A 456 14.98 13.39 2.04
C TYR A 456 13.82 13.78 1.11
N LYS A 457 12.81 14.47 1.64
CA LYS A 457 11.60 14.84 0.89
C LYS A 457 11.92 15.72 -0.34
N PRO A 458 12.62 16.88 -0.20
CA PRO A 458 13.01 17.68 -1.36
C PRO A 458 14.02 16.99 -2.29
N ILE A 459 14.90 16.13 -1.76
CA ILE A 459 15.81 15.31 -2.60
C ILE A 459 15.00 14.40 -3.52
N MET A 460 14.03 13.66 -2.97
CA MET A 460 13.21 12.73 -3.74
C MET A 460 12.29 13.43 -4.74
N ALA A 461 11.74 14.59 -4.38
CA ALA A 461 10.98 15.43 -5.30
C ALA A 461 11.84 15.87 -6.50
N SER A 462 13.09 16.28 -6.25
CA SER A 462 14.04 16.68 -7.30
C SER A 462 14.44 15.48 -8.17
N CYS A 463 14.67 14.31 -7.56
CA CYS A 463 14.97 13.07 -8.28
C CYS A 463 13.83 12.63 -9.19
N LEU A 464 12.57 12.64 -8.71
CA LEU A 464 11.40 12.29 -9.53
C LEU A 464 11.27 13.21 -10.74
N LYS A 465 11.33 14.53 -10.51
CA LYS A 465 11.29 15.54 -11.58
C LYS A 465 12.35 15.29 -12.63
N ASN A 466 13.60 15.06 -12.22
CA ASN A 466 14.72 14.84 -13.13
C ASN A 466 14.65 13.48 -13.85
N LEU A 467 14.10 12.45 -13.21
CA LEU A 467 13.87 11.14 -13.82
C LEU A 467 12.82 11.24 -14.95
N LEU A 468 11.67 11.86 -14.66
CA LEU A 468 10.57 11.95 -15.62
C LEU A 468 10.81 12.99 -16.72
N ALA A 469 11.68 13.98 -16.47
CA ALA A 469 12.07 14.95 -17.49
C ALA A 469 12.67 14.30 -18.74
N GLU A 470 13.36 13.15 -18.61
CA GLU A 470 13.98 12.42 -19.73
C GLU A 470 13.03 11.41 -20.40
N LEU A 471 11.85 11.15 -19.83
CA LEU A 471 10.92 10.15 -20.33
C LEU A 471 10.25 10.62 -21.64
N GLY A 472 10.28 9.76 -22.67
CA GLY A 472 9.64 10.02 -23.96
C GLY A 472 10.36 11.06 -24.84
N ARG A 473 11.65 11.31 -24.57
CA ARG A 473 12.53 12.16 -25.39
C ARG A 473 13.37 11.37 -26.38
#